data_AF-R5EQA4-F1
#
_entry.id   AF-R5EQA4-F1
#
_cell.length_a   1.000
_cell.length_b   1.000
_cell.length_c   1.000
_cell.angle_alpha   90.00
_cell.angle_beta   90.00
_cell.angle_gamma   90.00
#
_symmetry.space_group_name_H-M   'P 1'
#
loop_
_entity.id
_entity.type
_entity.pdbx_description
1 polymer ?
#
loop_
_entity_poly.entity_id
_entity_poly.type
_entity_poly.pdbx_seq_one_letter_code
_entity_poly.pdbx_strand_id
1 'polypeptide(L)'
;MIQDVRVSLYQRDVIAADGQNIRATRQTKKGNDARKSTGYDLVSLYSTKYGLTISQRAVDKKKHEAEAILEMIATLKLRNCILTWDAINTRAVTLEAVAVKALADFLVCLKDNQCELFDVIEESFSRLDVDKFQGEVLSSSRTSTEHGRIETKEISILSAEDILSTELKRKWPHVHSVIRVRTS
;
A
#
# COMPACT_ATOMS: atom_id res chain seq x y z
N MET A 1 10.35 -17.08 25.66
CA MET A 1 10.94 -15.84 25.10
C MET A 1 11.32 -16.16 23.66
N ILE A 2 10.43 -15.88 22.70
CA ILE A 2 10.72 -16.15 21.27
C ILE A 2 11.63 -15.01 20.82
N GLN A 3 12.87 -15.32 20.49
CA GLN A 3 13.80 -14.34 19.94
C GLN A 3 13.19 -13.74 18.67
N ASP A 4 13.27 -12.42 18.53
CA ASP A 4 12.77 -11.70 17.36
C ASP A 4 13.73 -11.97 16.19
N VAL A 5 13.53 -13.10 15.50
CA VAL A 5 14.34 -13.49 14.35
C VAL A 5 14.01 -12.52 13.21
N ARG A 6 14.89 -11.54 13.00
CA ARG A 6 14.84 -10.68 11.82
C ARG A 6 15.12 -11.52 10.57
N VAL A 7 14.06 -11.79 9.82
CA VAL A 7 14.14 -12.40 8.48
C VAL A 7 14.62 -11.33 7.50
N SER A 8 15.56 -11.66 6.62
CA SER A 8 16.03 -10.74 5.59
C SER A 8 14.91 -10.39 4.59
N LEU A 9 14.93 -9.17 4.04
CA LEU A 9 13.84 -8.68 3.17
C LEU A 9 13.53 -9.62 2.00
N TYR A 10 14.54 -10.19 1.35
CA TYR A 10 14.37 -11.09 0.20
C TYR A 10 13.74 -12.45 0.55
N GLN A 11 13.63 -12.80 1.84
CA GLN A 11 13.00 -14.04 2.31
C GLN A 11 11.55 -13.85 2.78
N ARG A 12 11.14 -12.59 2.99
CA ARG A 12 9.79 -12.23 3.45
C ARG A 12 8.78 -12.47 2.34
N ASP A 13 7.62 -13.00 2.70
CA ASP A 13 6.51 -13.15 1.76
C ASP A 13 5.84 -11.79 1.52
N VAL A 14 5.50 -11.53 0.25
CA VAL A 14 4.69 -10.35 -0.11
C VAL A 14 3.23 -10.77 -0.15
N ILE A 15 2.44 -10.17 0.73
CA ILE A 15 1.00 -10.40 0.86
C ILE A 15 0.26 -9.23 0.21
N ALA A 16 -0.32 -9.48 -0.96
CA ALA A 16 -1.10 -8.48 -1.68
C ALA A 16 -2.54 -8.47 -1.18
N ALA A 17 -3.06 -7.29 -0.84
CA ALA A 17 -4.47 -7.07 -0.57
C ALA A 17 -5.15 -6.40 -1.78
N ASP A 18 -6.22 -7.00 -2.27
CA ASP A 18 -6.99 -6.48 -3.41
C ASP A 18 -8.49 -6.67 -3.19
N GLY A 19 -9.28 -5.67 -3.64
CA GLY A 19 -10.73 -5.65 -3.60
C GLY A 19 -11.31 -5.75 -5.01
N GLN A 20 -12.09 -6.80 -5.28
CA GLN A 20 -12.68 -7.04 -6.59
C GLN A 20 -14.21 -7.00 -6.54
N ASN A 21 -14.80 -6.14 -7.38
CA ASN A 21 -16.26 -6.07 -7.53
C ASN A 21 -16.80 -7.38 -8.14
N ILE A 22 -17.73 -8.03 -7.45
CA ILE A 22 -18.39 -9.24 -7.95
C ILE A 22 -19.48 -8.82 -8.97
N ARG A 23 -19.29 -9.20 -10.23
CA ARG A 23 -20.28 -8.97 -11.29
C ARG A 23 -21.61 -9.67 -10.98
N ALA A 24 -22.71 -9.11 -11.47
CA ALA A 24 -24.08 -9.62 -11.28
C ALA A 24 -24.64 -9.64 -9.84
N THR A 25 -23.94 -9.07 -8.86
CA THR A 25 -24.50 -8.84 -7.50
C THR A 25 -25.20 -7.49 -7.34
N ARG A 26 -25.12 -6.63 -8.36
CA ARG A 26 -25.68 -5.28 -8.34
C ARG A 26 -27.20 -5.37 -8.34
N GLN A 27 -27.82 -5.01 -7.23
CA GLN A 27 -29.27 -4.76 -7.21
C GLN A 27 -29.56 -3.39 -7.82
N THR A 28 -30.29 -3.36 -8.93
CA THR A 28 -30.90 -2.13 -9.44
C THR A 28 -32.17 -1.87 -8.65
N LYS A 29 -32.19 -0.82 -7.81
CA LYS A 29 -33.48 -0.31 -7.32
C LYS A 29 -34.28 0.20 -8.53
N LYS A 30 -35.58 -0.10 -8.59
CA LYS A 30 -36.49 0.48 -9.60
C LYS A 30 -36.40 2.01 -9.51
N GLY A 31 -36.08 2.67 -10.63
CA GLY A 31 -35.98 4.12 -10.75
C GLY A 31 -34.57 4.61 -11.10
N ASN A 32 -34.49 5.75 -11.79
CA ASN A 32 -33.30 6.35 -12.42
C ASN A 32 -32.09 6.67 -11.51
N ASP A 33 -32.04 6.20 -10.26
CA ASP A 33 -30.90 6.39 -9.35
C ASP A 33 -29.90 5.23 -9.47
N ALA A 34 -29.42 4.99 -10.70
CA ALA A 34 -28.40 3.98 -11.02
C ALA A 34 -27.03 4.25 -10.37
N ARG A 35 -26.87 5.37 -9.65
CA ARG A 35 -25.64 5.78 -8.95
C ARG A 35 -25.47 5.11 -7.57
N LYS A 36 -26.45 4.35 -7.09
CA LYS A 36 -26.37 3.56 -5.84
C LYS A 36 -26.45 2.05 -6.09
N SER A 37 -25.65 1.51 -7.01
CA SER A 37 -25.58 0.06 -7.15
C SER A 37 -24.84 -0.53 -5.95
N THR A 38 -25.55 -1.27 -5.10
CA THR A 38 -24.94 -2.09 -4.04
C THR A 38 -24.53 -3.42 -4.67
N GLY A 39 -23.29 -3.50 -5.14
CA GLY A 39 -22.63 -4.76 -5.48
C GLY A 39 -21.77 -5.20 -4.29
N TYR A 40 -21.52 -6.50 -4.17
CA TYR A 40 -20.54 -7.00 -3.21
C TYR A 40 -19.13 -6.89 -3.78
N ASP A 41 -18.20 -6.46 -2.96
CA ASP A 41 -16.77 -6.52 -3.21
C ASP A 41 -16.19 -7.75 -2.51
N LEU A 42 -15.25 -8.41 -3.16
CA LEU A 42 -14.51 -9.54 -2.62
C LEU A 42 -13.09 -9.08 -2.33
N VAL A 43 -12.77 -8.94 -1.05
CA VAL A 43 -11.44 -8.55 -0.59
C VAL A 43 -10.63 -9.80 -0.33
N SER A 44 -9.44 -9.87 -0.88
CA SER A 44 -8.54 -11.02 -0.77
C SER A 44 -7.17 -10.60 -0.24
N LEU A 45 -6.55 -11.49 0.54
CA LEU A 45 -5.12 -11.46 0.84
C LEU A 45 -4.45 -12.62 0.10
N TYR A 46 -3.49 -12.31 -0.75
CA TYR A 46 -2.82 -13.25 -1.63
C TYR A 46 -1.32 -13.34 -1.28
N SER A 47 -0.84 -14.54 -0.98
CA SER A 47 0.57 -14.82 -0.83
C SER A 47 1.21 -14.98 -2.20
N THR A 48 2.14 -14.09 -2.53
CA THR A 48 2.92 -14.17 -3.77
C THR A 48 3.94 -15.30 -3.74
N LYS A 49 4.48 -15.63 -2.55
CA LYS A 49 5.44 -16.73 -2.39
C LYS A 49 4.82 -18.10 -2.64
N TYR A 50 3.59 -18.32 -2.15
CA TYR A 50 2.90 -19.60 -2.26
C TYR A 50 1.87 -19.66 -3.38
N GLY A 51 1.59 -18.51 -4.01
CA GLY A 51 0.65 -18.41 -5.13
C GLY A 51 -0.81 -18.63 -4.72
N LEU A 52 -1.19 -18.35 -3.48
CA LEU A 52 -2.51 -18.70 -2.95
C LEU A 52 -3.17 -17.58 -2.13
N THR A 53 -4.50 -17.55 -2.16
CA THR A 53 -5.32 -16.66 -1.32
C THR A 53 -5.39 -17.21 0.10
N ILE A 54 -4.77 -16.51 1.06
CA ILE A 54 -4.70 -16.92 2.47
C ILE A 54 -5.92 -16.49 3.29
N SER A 55 -6.65 -15.47 2.82
CA SER A 55 -7.90 -15.04 3.42
C SER A 55 -8.74 -14.26 2.40
N GLN A 56 -10.06 -14.36 2.54
CA GLN A 56 -11.00 -13.65 1.68
C GLN A 56 -12.28 -13.28 2.45
N ARG A 57 -12.86 -12.12 2.13
CA ARG A 57 -14.10 -11.62 2.72
C ARG A 57 -14.96 -10.93 1.67
N ALA A 58 -16.25 -11.25 1.65
CA ALA A 58 -17.23 -10.49 0.88
C ALA A 58 -17.73 -9.31 1.71
N VAL A 59 -17.75 -8.11 1.14
CA VAL A 59 -18.22 -6.88 1.77
C VAL A 59 -19.24 -6.19 0.87
N ASP A 60 -20.22 -5.50 1.45
CA ASP A 60 -21.35 -4.91 0.71
C ASP A 60 -21.08 -3.47 0.23
N LYS A 61 -19.97 -2.84 0.65
CA LYS A 61 -19.55 -1.49 0.21
C LYS A 61 -18.02 -1.31 0.25
N LYS A 62 -17.53 -0.45 -0.64
CA LYS A 62 -16.12 0.00 -0.70
C LYS A 62 -15.51 0.50 0.63
N LYS A 63 -16.28 1.17 1.50
CA LYS A 63 -15.75 1.61 2.82
C LYS A 63 -15.47 0.43 3.77
N HIS A 64 -16.15 -0.69 3.59
CA HIS A 64 -15.97 -1.90 4.38
C HIS A 64 -14.77 -2.74 3.93
N GLU A 65 -14.13 -2.42 2.79
CA GLU A 65 -12.91 -3.12 2.35
C GLU A 65 -11.76 -2.93 3.35
N ALA A 66 -11.53 -1.68 3.78
CA ALA A 66 -10.51 -1.38 4.78
C ALA A 66 -10.80 -2.05 6.13
N GLU A 67 -12.06 -2.16 6.52
CA GLU A 67 -12.47 -2.87 7.74
C GLU A 67 -12.17 -4.37 7.61
N ALA A 68 -12.52 -4.98 6.47
CA ALA A 68 -12.18 -6.38 6.19
C ALA A 68 -10.66 -6.62 6.18
N ILE A 69 -9.86 -5.72 5.62
CA ILE A 69 -8.39 -5.80 5.66
C ILE A 69 -7.91 -5.80 7.11
N LEU A 70 -8.40 -4.90 7.95
CA LEU A 70 -8.05 -4.83 9.38
C LEU A 70 -8.40 -6.12 10.12
N GLU A 71 -9.58 -6.69 9.88
CA GLU A 71 -10.00 -7.96 10.47
C GLU A 71 -9.12 -9.13 10.01
N MET A 72 -8.78 -9.19 8.72
CA MET A 72 -7.90 -10.22 8.18
C MET A 72 -6.48 -10.10 8.75
N ILE A 73 -5.94 -8.88 8.89
CA ILE A 73 -4.65 -8.63 9.53
C ILE A 73 -4.65 -9.11 10.99
N ALA A 74 -5.74 -8.88 11.72
CA ALA A 74 -5.85 -9.25 13.13
C ALA A 74 -5.94 -10.77 13.37
N THR A 75 -6.35 -11.55 12.36
CA THR A 75 -6.59 -12.99 12.49
C THR A 75 -5.47 -13.85 11.93
N LEU A 76 -4.65 -13.30 11.03
CA LEU A 76 -3.57 -14.02 10.37
C LEU A 76 -2.22 -13.82 11.06
N LYS A 77 -1.36 -14.86 10.99
CA LYS A 77 0.04 -14.76 11.41
C LYS A 77 0.88 -14.17 10.27
N LEU A 78 1.00 -12.84 10.26
CA LEU A 78 1.67 -12.08 9.20
C LEU A 78 3.06 -11.56 9.58
N ARG A 79 3.59 -11.93 10.75
CA ARG A 79 4.91 -11.47 11.20
C ARG A 79 5.97 -11.75 10.13
N ASN A 80 6.83 -10.77 9.88
CA ASN A 80 7.88 -10.83 8.85
C ASN A 80 7.35 -10.98 7.41
N CYS A 81 6.10 -10.61 7.14
CA CYS A 81 5.59 -10.40 5.78
C CYS A 81 5.72 -8.94 5.36
N ILE A 82 5.60 -8.67 4.07
CA ILE A 82 5.44 -7.33 3.49
C ILE A 82 4.03 -7.25 2.93
N LEU A 83 3.20 -6.35 3.44
CA LEU A 83 1.86 -6.15 2.91
C LEU A 83 1.85 -5.06 1.85
N THR A 84 1.12 -5.29 0.76
CA THR A 84 0.98 -4.33 -0.34
C THR A 84 -0.47 -4.16 -0.72
N TRP A 85 -0.90 -2.94 -1.01
CA TRP A 85 -2.26 -2.65 -1.45
C TRP A 85 -2.34 -1.31 -2.18
N ASP A 86 -3.51 -1.03 -2.74
CA ASP A 86 -3.76 0.18 -3.53
C ASP A 86 -3.89 1.46 -2.70
N ALA A 87 -3.77 2.63 -3.32
CA ALA A 87 -3.77 3.89 -2.56
C ALA A 87 -5.09 4.20 -1.82
N ILE A 88 -6.19 3.53 -2.18
CA ILE A 88 -7.49 3.72 -1.52
C ILE A 88 -7.46 3.20 -0.08
N ASN A 89 -6.73 2.13 0.16
CA ASN A 89 -6.63 1.49 1.48
C ASN A 89 -5.47 2.04 2.33
N THR A 90 -4.65 2.97 1.81
CA THR A 90 -3.58 3.66 2.53
C THR A 90 -4.14 4.59 3.61
N ARG A 91 -4.37 4.05 4.81
CA ARG A 91 -4.91 4.78 5.97
C ARG A 91 -3.97 4.57 7.15
N ALA A 92 -3.80 5.59 8.00
CA ALA A 92 -2.92 5.52 9.17
C ALA A 92 -3.24 4.30 10.07
N VAL A 93 -4.53 4.05 10.33
CA VAL A 93 -4.98 2.89 11.12
C VAL A 93 -4.62 1.54 10.48
N THR A 94 -4.59 1.45 9.15
CA THR A 94 -4.19 0.24 8.45
C THR A 94 -2.69 0.01 8.62
N LEU A 95 -1.87 1.06 8.44
CA LEU A 95 -0.41 0.97 8.63
C LEU A 95 -0.04 0.60 10.06
N GLU A 96 -0.73 1.19 11.04
CA GLU A 96 -0.57 0.83 12.45
C GLU A 96 -0.92 -0.63 12.72
N ALA A 97 -2.01 -1.15 12.14
CA ALA A 97 -2.36 -2.56 12.28
C ALA A 97 -1.27 -3.47 11.70
N VAL A 98 -0.67 -3.11 10.56
CA VAL A 98 0.46 -3.87 9.98
C VAL A 98 1.69 -3.84 10.88
N ALA A 99 2.12 -2.65 11.27
CA ALA A 99 3.36 -2.46 12.04
C ALA A 99 3.25 -3.01 13.46
N VAL A 100 2.15 -2.75 14.16
CA VAL A 100 2.02 -3.01 15.60
C VAL A 100 1.33 -4.35 15.88
N LYS A 101 0.27 -4.70 15.14
CA LYS A 101 -0.51 -5.92 15.40
C LYS A 101 0.05 -7.13 14.67
N ALA A 102 0.35 -6.97 13.38
CA ALA A 102 0.90 -8.05 12.57
C ALA A 102 2.42 -8.20 12.70
N LEU A 103 3.14 -7.16 13.14
CA LEU A 103 4.61 -7.11 13.21
C LEU A 103 5.21 -7.44 11.84
N ALA A 104 4.64 -6.77 10.84
CA ALA A 104 4.95 -6.89 9.42
C ALA A 104 5.36 -5.52 8.88
N ASP A 105 5.94 -5.50 7.69
CA ASP A 105 6.22 -4.26 6.95
C ASP A 105 5.13 -4.01 5.90
N PHE A 106 5.17 -2.83 5.29
CA PHE A 106 4.29 -2.50 4.19
C PHE A 106 5.02 -1.76 3.07
N LEU A 107 4.52 -1.93 1.84
CA LEU A 107 4.85 -1.10 0.69
C LEU A 107 3.54 -0.78 -0.03
N VAL A 108 3.09 0.48 0.08
CA VAL A 108 1.74 0.87 -0.30
C VAL A 108 1.78 2.09 -1.20
N CYS A 109 0.81 2.17 -2.10
CA CYS A 109 0.71 3.30 -3.01
C CYS A 109 0.13 4.54 -2.30
N LEU A 110 0.56 5.71 -2.76
CA LEU A 110 0.02 7.00 -2.35
C LEU A 110 -0.67 7.68 -3.54
N LYS A 111 -1.77 8.38 -3.28
CA LYS A 111 -2.49 9.21 -4.25
C LYS A 111 -2.99 10.50 -3.57
N ASP A 112 -3.58 11.38 -4.38
CA ASP A 112 -4.22 12.65 -3.99
C ASP A 112 -5.22 12.53 -2.83
N ASN A 113 -5.83 11.37 -2.64
CA ASN A 113 -6.76 11.08 -1.54
C ASN A 113 -6.16 11.24 -0.13
N GLN A 114 -4.83 11.32 0.01
CA GLN A 114 -4.15 11.59 1.28
C GLN A 114 -3.73 13.05 1.49
N CYS A 115 -4.20 13.96 0.62
CA CYS A 115 -4.08 15.42 0.69
C CYS A 115 -2.65 15.87 1.08
N GLU A 116 -2.50 16.47 2.27
CA GLU A 116 -1.24 17.05 2.76
C GLU A 116 -0.03 16.09 2.67
N LEU A 117 -0.22 14.78 2.92
CA LEU A 117 0.88 13.82 2.80
C LEU A 117 1.36 13.70 1.35
N PHE A 118 0.42 13.68 0.40
CA PHE A 118 0.72 13.62 -1.02
C PHE A 118 1.46 14.88 -1.47
N ASP A 119 0.94 16.06 -1.08
CA ASP A 119 1.53 17.35 -1.49
C ASP A 119 2.97 17.51 -0.98
N VAL A 120 3.25 17.17 0.29
CA VAL A 120 4.60 17.25 0.87
C VAL A 120 5.57 16.29 0.18
N ILE A 121 5.12 15.09 -0.18
CA ILE A 121 5.95 14.10 -0.86
C ILE A 121 6.24 14.54 -2.30
N GLU A 122 5.23 15.02 -3.03
CA GLU A 122 5.40 15.55 -4.39
C GLU A 122 6.31 16.78 -4.40
N GLU A 123 6.19 17.69 -3.43
CA GLU A 123 7.09 18.84 -3.29
C GLU A 123 8.53 18.38 -3.05
N SER A 124 8.73 17.40 -2.17
CA SER A 124 10.07 16.87 -1.85
C SER A 124 10.74 16.27 -3.09
N PHE A 125 9.98 15.51 -3.87
CA PHE A 125 10.45 14.94 -5.12
C PHE A 125 10.65 16.00 -6.22
N SER A 126 9.84 17.05 -6.25
CA SER A 126 10.04 18.20 -7.16
C SER A 126 11.31 18.97 -6.82
N ARG A 127 11.63 19.13 -5.52
CA ARG A 127 12.89 19.71 -5.05
C ARG A 127 14.09 18.84 -5.40
N LEU A 128 13.93 17.51 -5.34
CA LEU A 128 14.96 16.57 -5.78
C LEU A 128 15.28 16.76 -7.27
N ASP A 129 14.27 16.96 -8.11
CA ASP A 129 14.44 17.09 -9.56
C ASP A 129 15.20 18.35 -10.01
N VAL A 130 15.25 19.36 -9.14
CA VAL A 130 15.97 20.62 -9.40
C VAL A 130 17.20 20.75 -8.50
N ASP A 131 17.71 19.64 -7.97
CA ASP A 131 18.90 19.56 -7.11
C ASP A 131 18.84 20.48 -5.87
N LYS A 132 17.63 20.68 -5.32
CA LYS A 132 17.37 21.50 -4.11
C LYS A 132 16.92 20.69 -2.90
N PHE A 133 16.94 19.37 -3.00
CA PHE A 133 16.73 18.49 -1.85
C PHE A 133 18.03 18.38 -1.04
N GLN A 134 17.93 18.47 0.29
CA GLN A 134 19.10 18.57 1.18
C GLN A 134 19.34 17.28 2.00
N GLY A 135 18.44 16.30 1.94
CA GLY A 135 18.57 15.02 2.64
C GLY A 135 19.31 13.97 1.82
N GLU A 136 19.54 12.81 2.42
CA GLU A 136 20.11 11.66 1.72
C GLU A 136 19.10 11.10 0.70
N VAL A 137 19.61 10.70 -0.47
CA VAL A 137 18.81 10.11 -1.55
C VAL A 137 19.42 8.76 -1.91
N LEU A 138 18.65 7.70 -1.72
CA LEU A 138 19.01 6.40 -2.30
C LEU A 138 18.38 6.30 -3.68
N SER A 139 19.16 5.84 -4.66
CA SER A 139 18.69 5.68 -6.02
C SER A 139 19.08 4.33 -6.62
N SER A 140 18.26 3.85 -7.54
CA SER A 140 18.52 2.64 -8.30
C SER A 140 17.84 2.74 -9.66
N SER A 141 18.44 2.18 -10.71
CA SER A 141 17.82 2.07 -12.01
C SER A 141 17.81 0.62 -12.49
N ARG A 142 16.74 0.23 -13.18
CA ARG A 142 16.62 -1.11 -13.77
C ARG A 142 15.92 -1.02 -15.12
N THR A 143 16.56 -1.56 -16.14
CA THR A 143 15.95 -1.78 -17.46
C THR A 143 15.49 -3.23 -17.57
N SER A 144 14.27 -3.44 -18.04
CA SER A 144 13.72 -4.77 -18.33
C SER A 144 13.14 -4.81 -19.74
N THR A 145 13.32 -5.95 -20.40
CA THR A 145 12.70 -6.26 -21.69
C THR A 145 11.70 -7.39 -21.46
N GLU A 146 10.43 -7.05 -21.29
CA GLU A 146 9.35 -8.02 -21.07
C GLU A 146 8.22 -7.78 -22.07
N HIS A 147 7.64 -8.86 -22.60
CA HIS A 147 6.52 -8.81 -23.55
C HIS A 147 6.73 -7.86 -24.76
N GLY A 148 7.97 -7.70 -25.21
CA GLY A 148 8.33 -6.81 -26.32
C GLY A 148 8.41 -5.32 -25.96
N ARG A 149 8.24 -4.96 -24.69
CA ARG A 149 8.42 -3.60 -24.17
C ARG A 149 9.77 -3.49 -23.47
N ILE A 150 10.55 -2.47 -23.85
CA ILE A 150 11.72 -2.03 -23.09
C ILE A 150 11.21 -0.98 -22.10
N GLU A 151 11.40 -1.24 -20.81
CA GLU A 151 10.99 -0.34 -19.74
C GLU A 151 12.20 -0.06 -18.84
N THR A 152 12.55 1.21 -18.66
CA THR A 152 13.54 1.61 -17.65
C THR A 152 12.82 2.21 -16.45
N LYS A 153 13.05 1.63 -15.28
CA LYS A 153 12.53 2.10 -14.00
C LYS A 153 13.64 2.80 -13.22
N GLU A 154 13.45 4.07 -12.93
CA GLU A 154 14.29 4.84 -12.01
C GLU A 154 13.60 4.94 -10.66
N ILE A 155 14.31 4.56 -9.60
CA ILE A 155 13.82 4.53 -8.24
C ILE A 155 14.59 5.59 -7.44
N SER A 156 13.86 6.43 -6.73
CA SER A 156 14.40 7.37 -5.75
C SER A 156 13.71 7.15 -4.40
N ILE A 157 14.50 7.09 -3.33
CA ILE A 157 14.00 6.88 -1.98
C ILE A 157 14.47 8.03 -1.10
N LEU A 158 13.51 8.68 -0.43
CA LEU A 158 13.76 9.73 0.55
C LEU A 158 13.37 9.23 1.94
N SER A 159 14.13 9.65 2.96
CA SER A 159 13.77 9.42 4.35
C SER A 159 12.52 10.21 4.71
N ALA A 160 11.54 9.57 5.36
CA ALA A 160 10.38 10.28 5.91
C ALA A 160 10.80 11.31 6.97
N GLU A 161 11.94 11.10 7.62
CA GLU A 161 12.43 12.03 8.65
C GLU A 161 12.87 13.38 8.10
N ASP A 162 13.37 13.40 6.87
CA ASP A 162 13.87 14.61 6.21
C ASP A 162 12.75 15.44 5.58
N ILE A 163 11.58 14.83 5.34
CA ILE A 163 10.51 15.43 4.54
C ILE A 163 9.22 15.72 5.31
N LEU A 164 8.90 14.91 6.32
CA LEU A 164 7.61 15.04 7.02
C LEU A 164 7.71 16.09 8.13
N SER A 165 6.65 16.90 8.27
CA SER A 165 6.48 17.77 9.44
C SER A 165 6.23 16.95 10.71
N THR A 166 6.38 17.57 11.88
CA THR A 166 6.08 16.92 13.16
C THR A 166 4.62 16.43 13.21
N GLU A 167 3.69 17.20 12.65
CA GLU A 167 2.27 16.88 12.53
C GLU A 167 2.06 15.62 11.67
N LEU A 168 2.69 15.56 10.50
CA LEU A 168 2.60 14.41 9.60
C LEU A 168 3.25 13.18 10.21
N LYS A 169 4.38 13.31 10.91
CA LYS A 169 5.01 12.19 11.64
C LYS A 169 4.10 11.64 12.73
N ARG A 170 3.37 12.49 13.45
CA ARG A 170 2.37 12.03 14.44
C ARG A 170 1.22 11.27 13.78
N LYS A 171 0.78 11.69 12.60
CA LYS A 171 -0.32 11.03 11.86
C LYS A 171 0.13 9.75 11.15
N TRP A 172 1.38 9.69 10.70
CA TRP A 172 1.97 8.61 9.92
C TRP A 172 3.24 8.04 10.59
N PRO A 173 3.18 7.61 11.85
CA PRO A 173 4.36 7.29 12.66
C PRO A 173 5.13 6.05 12.17
N HIS A 174 4.52 5.25 11.30
CA HIS A 174 5.10 4.02 10.76
C HIS A 174 5.63 4.18 9.34
N VAL A 175 5.52 5.38 8.74
CA VAL A 175 6.09 5.67 7.43
C VAL A 175 7.53 6.12 7.63
N HIS A 176 8.49 5.28 7.21
CA HIS A 176 9.92 5.53 7.39
C HIS A 176 10.61 6.06 6.13
N SER A 177 10.07 5.76 4.96
CA SER A 177 10.64 6.16 3.68
C SER A 177 9.54 6.35 2.65
N VAL A 178 9.78 7.22 1.68
CA VAL A 178 8.92 7.41 0.50
C VAL A 178 9.70 7.06 -0.75
N ILE A 179 9.02 6.43 -1.70
CA ILE A 179 9.64 5.88 -2.90
C ILE A 179 8.93 6.46 -4.11
N ARG A 180 9.69 7.02 -5.05
CA ARG A 180 9.22 7.39 -6.38
C ARG A 180 9.80 6.44 -7.40
N VAL A 181 8.94 5.94 -8.28
CA VAL A 181 9.33 5.14 -9.45
C VAL A 181 8.95 5.90 -10.69
N ARG A 182 9.92 6.20 -11.55
CA ARG A 182 9.72 6.77 -12.90
C ARG A 182 9.95 5.70 -13.93
N THR A 183 9.09 5.66 -14.94
CA THR A 183 9.21 4.74 -16.07
C THR A 183 9.43 5.53 -17.35
N SER A 184 10.42 5.12 -18.15
CA SER A 184 10.62 5.55 -19.55
C SER A 184 10.58 4.37 -20.51
#